data_AF-S8DZC0-F1
#
_entry.id   AF-S8DZC0-F1
#
_cell.length_a   1.000
_cell.length_b   1.000
_cell.length_c   1.000
_cell.angle_alpha   90.00
_cell.angle_beta   90.00
_cell.angle_gamma   90.00
#
_symmetry.space_group_name_H-M   'P 1'
#
loop_
_entity.id
_entity.type
_entity.pdbx_description
1 polymer ?
#
loop_
_entity_poly.entity_id
_entity_poly.type
_entity_poly.pdbx_seq_one_letter_code
_entity_poly.pdbx_strand_id
1 'polypeptide(L)'
;MSFNDLTISFRSASGLPKMDVVGTADPYFVAKLDGKLQYISSVKENTLTPVWDELWRVKNVPHGATLAVEVMDKDSNSLTDGYIGQLTLELSSGEKEIRIEDRVLKRNRGTFLLKVDLFPSTDAEACDRPYQFDGPIRYSLHYSPTVGRLTRADSRLYATWKIYIKGIRLFFGDTVQPWNSNYNKARSIFQGPTSLAIRSVIHTGHRMLYARSAANTFGVLDAPSDILHLLHGHAAPGTDTPSDRTPFVHRIKPALYTYVISVDDDSFRFSETGARFLVNMASKHALHSNCADAVRYSGEFHPRPEGGWDKFSDDMRDEDVRWELVIDNKSGTYSPDKALLPKLKQLMEYNFPTFTVITLDYRDSELARSSEACLAYATSKRGVNPEELTPQTPSLEKESLVQRASNHLRKHRGSKAAEDAEPDSEDQGPTCSYEHTE
;
A
#
# COMPACT_ATOMS: atom_id res chain seq x y z
N MET A 1 -1.05 31.00 15.42
CA MET A 1 -0.96 29.58 15.81
C MET A 1 0.50 29.17 15.69
N SER A 2 1.09 28.53 16.70
CA SER A 2 2.48 28.05 16.61
C SER A 2 2.51 26.61 16.08
N PHE A 3 3.58 26.28 15.36
CA PHE A 3 3.80 24.97 14.75
C PHE A 3 5.14 24.41 15.18
N ASN A 4 5.23 23.09 15.25
CA ASN A 4 6.45 22.35 15.56
C ASN A 4 6.75 21.33 14.48
N ASP A 5 8.02 21.08 14.24
CA ASP A 5 8.51 19.88 13.58
C ASP A 5 8.67 18.78 14.63
N LEU A 6 8.18 17.60 14.29
CA LEU A 6 7.97 16.46 15.17
C LEU A 6 8.81 15.29 14.68
N THR A 7 9.57 14.70 15.59
CA THR A 7 10.17 13.37 15.42
C THR A 7 9.63 12.44 16.49
N ILE A 8 9.03 11.33 16.10
CA ILE A 8 8.57 10.26 17.00
C ILE A 8 9.41 9.02 16.73
N SER A 9 10.06 8.47 17.76
CA SER A 9 10.66 7.14 17.73
C SER A 9 9.74 6.17 18.48
N PHE A 10 9.07 5.29 17.75
CA PHE A 10 8.28 4.21 18.31
C PHE A 10 9.20 3.04 18.66
N ARG A 11 9.50 2.86 19.95
CA ARG A 11 10.55 1.93 20.42
C ARG A 11 10.02 0.51 20.50
N SER A 12 9.12 0.26 21.45
CA SER A 12 8.71 -1.09 21.81
C SER A 12 7.37 -1.09 22.55
N ALA A 13 6.81 -2.29 22.73
CA ALA A 13 5.77 -2.53 23.72
C ALA A 13 6.14 -3.73 24.59
N SER A 14 5.53 -3.85 25.76
CA SER A 14 5.76 -4.96 26.68
C SER A 14 4.47 -5.42 27.36
N GLY A 15 4.42 -6.70 27.77
CA GLY A 15 3.28 -7.24 28.50
C GLY A 15 1.99 -7.31 27.68
N LEU A 16 2.11 -7.49 26.36
CA LEU A 16 0.94 -7.67 25.50
C LEU A 16 0.22 -8.98 25.84
N PRO A 17 -1.12 -9.03 25.77
CA PRO A 17 -1.87 -10.26 25.96
C PRO A 17 -1.62 -11.25 24.81
N LYS A 18 -1.68 -12.54 25.13
CA LYS A 18 -1.76 -13.59 24.11
C LYS A 18 -3.07 -13.45 23.34
N MET A 19 -3.01 -13.55 22.02
CA MET A 19 -4.17 -13.39 21.14
C MET A 19 -4.49 -14.68 20.37
N ASP A 20 -3.49 -15.52 20.08
CA ASP A 20 -3.68 -16.79 19.39
C ASP A 20 -3.80 -18.02 20.31
N VAL A 21 -4.54 -19.04 19.84
CA VAL A 21 -4.64 -20.35 20.51
C VAL A 21 -3.28 -21.07 20.47
N VAL A 22 -2.60 -21.04 19.32
CA VAL A 22 -1.25 -21.59 19.09
C VAL A 22 -0.35 -20.45 18.59
N GLY A 23 0.73 -20.13 19.31
CA GLY A 23 1.53 -18.90 19.07
C GLY A 23 1.35 -17.89 20.20
N THR A 24 1.77 -16.63 20.01
CA THR A 24 1.57 -15.54 20.98
C THR A 24 0.68 -14.42 20.41
N ALA A 25 1.29 -13.44 19.76
CA ALA A 25 0.69 -12.38 18.96
C ALA A 25 1.70 -11.95 17.90
N ASP A 26 1.21 -11.40 16.80
CA ASP A 26 1.97 -10.77 15.72
C ASP A 26 1.73 -9.24 15.73
N PRO A 27 2.20 -8.50 16.76
CA PRO A 27 1.81 -7.12 16.98
C PRO A 27 2.33 -6.14 15.92
N TYR A 28 1.47 -5.17 15.59
CA TYR A 28 1.82 -3.93 14.92
C TYR A 28 1.00 -2.78 15.50
N PHE A 29 1.33 -1.53 15.18
CA PHE A 29 0.55 -0.38 15.61
C PHE A 29 0.16 0.55 14.47
N VAL A 30 -0.93 1.28 14.69
CA VAL A 30 -1.44 2.36 13.84
C VAL A 30 -1.42 3.62 14.69
N ALA A 31 -0.48 4.52 14.41
CA ALA A 31 -0.43 5.84 15.03
C ALA A 31 -1.17 6.87 14.14
N LYS A 32 -1.96 7.74 14.75
CA LYS A 32 -2.74 8.80 14.11
C LYS A 32 -2.42 10.12 14.80
N LEU A 33 -1.96 11.10 14.04
CA LEU A 33 -1.66 12.44 14.53
C LEU A 33 -2.86 13.35 14.21
N ASP A 34 -3.64 13.72 15.22
CA ASP A 34 -4.94 14.42 15.13
C ASP A 34 -5.92 13.83 14.09
N GLY A 35 -5.75 12.55 13.75
CA GLY A 35 -6.47 11.91 12.65
C GLY A 35 -6.16 12.47 11.26
N LYS A 36 -5.17 13.37 11.12
CA LYS A 36 -4.76 14.01 9.86
C LYS A 36 -3.70 13.22 9.11
N LEU A 37 -2.75 12.63 9.84
CA LEU A 37 -1.77 11.71 9.28
C LEU A 37 -1.81 10.38 10.01
N GLN A 38 -1.43 9.33 9.28
CA GLN A 38 -1.36 7.98 9.80
C GLN A 38 0.04 7.39 9.58
N TYR A 39 0.52 6.68 10.60
CA TYR A 39 1.70 5.84 10.55
C TYR A 39 1.29 4.42 10.90
N ILE A 40 1.67 3.43 10.10
CA ILE A 40 1.47 2.02 10.42
C ILE A 40 2.83 1.35 10.49
N SER A 41 3.12 0.64 11.59
CA SER A 41 4.43 0.01 11.82
C SER A 41 4.67 -1.22 10.96
N SER A 42 5.84 -1.84 11.04
CA SER A 42 6.04 -3.25 10.67
C SER A 42 5.34 -4.20 11.65
N VAL A 43 5.06 -5.42 11.20
CA VAL A 43 4.54 -6.52 12.02
C VAL A 43 5.73 -7.22 12.68
N LYS A 44 5.63 -7.54 13.97
CA LYS A 44 6.64 -8.33 14.70
C LYS A 44 6.04 -9.69 15.01
N GLU A 45 6.67 -10.75 14.55
CA GLU A 45 6.10 -12.09 14.63
C GLU A 45 6.29 -12.71 16.02
N ASN A 46 5.26 -13.42 16.48
CA ASN A 46 5.26 -14.28 17.65
C ASN A 46 5.96 -13.68 18.87
N THR A 47 5.53 -12.48 19.27
CA THR A 47 6.10 -11.78 20.43
C THR A 47 5.06 -10.98 21.21
N LEU A 48 5.20 -10.98 22.54
CA LEU A 48 4.44 -10.12 23.47
C LEU A 48 5.25 -8.90 23.94
N THR A 49 6.49 -8.78 23.46
CA THR A 49 7.42 -7.68 23.76
C THR A 49 8.05 -7.17 22.44
N PRO A 50 7.25 -6.65 21.50
CA PRO A 50 7.77 -6.22 20.20
C PRO A 50 8.71 -5.03 20.32
N VAL A 51 9.76 -5.04 19.50
CA VAL A 51 10.66 -3.90 19.29
C VAL A 51 10.53 -3.46 17.83
N TRP A 52 10.07 -2.23 17.63
CA TRP A 52 9.94 -1.63 16.30
C TRP A 52 11.14 -0.77 15.95
N ASP A 53 11.58 0.09 16.86
CA ASP A 53 12.61 1.12 16.62
C ASP A 53 12.37 1.90 15.33
N GLU A 54 11.12 2.31 15.16
CA GLU A 54 10.62 2.92 13.95
C GLU A 54 10.48 4.45 14.10
N LEU A 55 10.88 5.20 13.08
CA LEU A 55 10.92 6.66 13.12
C LEU A 55 9.80 7.27 12.29
N TRP A 56 9.19 8.34 12.79
CA TRP A 56 8.26 9.17 12.04
C TRP A 56 8.58 10.66 12.20
N ARG A 57 8.83 11.32 11.08
CA ARG A 57 9.10 12.76 11.00
C ARG A 57 7.94 13.46 10.32
N VAL A 58 7.43 14.50 10.97
CA VAL A 58 6.32 15.32 10.48
C VAL A 58 6.66 16.78 10.70
N LYS A 59 6.52 17.61 9.68
CA LYS A 59 6.67 19.05 9.76
C LYS A 59 5.35 19.75 9.98
N ASN A 60 5.42 20.96 10.53
CA ASN A 60 4.28 21.87 10.67
C ASN A 60 3.11 21.26 11.46
N VAL A 61 3.42 20.60 12.57
CA VAL A 61 2.42 20.07 13.49
C VAL A 61 1.92 21.21 14.39
N PRO A 62 0.61 21.51 14.43
CA PRO A 62 0.09 22.53 15.32
C PRO A 62 0.43 22.26 16.79
N HIS A 63 0.70 23.33 17.55
CA HIS A 63 0.84 23.22 19.00
C HIS A 63 -0.44 22.63 19.62
N GLY A 64 -0.27 21.69 20.57
CA GLY A 64 -1.39 21.00 21.22
C GLY A 64 -1.91 19.77 20.47
N ALA A 65 -1.27 19.37 19.37
CA ALA A 65 -1.62 18.16 18.64
C ALA A 65 -1.51 16.89 19.51
N THR A 66 -2.38 15.92 19.20
CA THR A 66 -2.53 14.65 19.91
C THR A 66 -2.09 13.47 19.04
N LEU A 67 -1.42 12.51 19.67
CA LEU A 67 -1.07 11.23 19.07
C LEU A 67 -1.96 10.14 19.65
N ALA A 68 -2.74 9.48 18.80
CA ALA A 68 -3.47 8.26 19.15
C ALA A 68 -2.76 7.06 18.54
N VAL A 69 -2.53 6.00 19.32
CA VAL A 69 -1.91 4.76 18.82
C VAL A 69 -2.84 3.59 19.12
N GLU A 70 -3.15 2.81 18.09
CA GLU A 70 -3.90 1.56 18.20
C GLU A 70 -2.94 0.39 17.97
N VAL A 71 -2.85 -0.53 18.93
CA VAL A 71 -2.05 -1.75 18.83
C VAL A 71 -2.95 -2.89 18.37
N MET A 72 -2.50 -3.57 17.33
CA MET A 72 -3.24 -4.60 16.60
C MET A 72 -2.40 -5.87 16.55
N ASP A 73 -3.07 -6.99 16.40
CA ASP A 73 -2.50 -8.32 16.27
C ASP A 73 -2.74 -8.85 14.85
N LYS A 74 -1.66 -9.14 14.13
CA LYS A 74 -1.77 -9.56 12.74
C LYS A 74 -2.10 -11.05 12.64
N ASP A 75 -3.40 -11.36 12.52
CA ASP A 75 -3.82 -12.71 12.17
C ASP A 75 -3.70 -12.93 10.65
N SER A 76 -2.77 -13.81 10.24
CA SER A 76 -2.57 -14.17 8.84
C SER A 76 -3.64 -15.13 8.30
N ASN A 77 -4.38 -15.81 9.18
CA ASN A 77 -5.44 -16.76 8.85
C ASN A 77 -6.84 -16.11 8.88
N SER A 78 -6.96 -14.91 9.45
CA SER A 78 -8.19 -14.11 9.47
C SER A 78 -8.21 -12.99 8.44
N LEU A 79 -9.42 -12.57 8.07
CA LEU A 79 -9.67 -11.39 7.22
C LEU A 79 -9.57 -10.08 7.97
N THR A 80 -9.61 -10.14 9.30
CA THR A 80 -9.56 -9.00 10.20
C THR A 80 -8.52 -9.27 11.27
N ASP A 81 -7.65 -8.30 11.47
CA ASP A 81 -6.62 -8.32 12.50
C ASP A 81 -7.26 -8.13 13.89
N GLY A 82 -6.69 -8.77 14.90
CA GLY A 82 -7.16 -8.68 16.29
C GLY A 82 -6.86 -7.31 16.89
N TYR A 83 -7.78 -6.75 17.67
CA TYR A 83 -7.53 -5.51 18.40
C TYR A 83 -6.91 -5.83 19.77
N ILE A 84 -5.74 -5.25 20.08
CA ILE A 84 -5.08 -5.45 21.38
C ILE A 84 -5.50 -4.35 22.36
N GLY A 85 -5.32 -3.09 21.96
CA GLY A 85 -5.55 -1.92 22.81
C GLY A 85 -5.12 -0.61 22.14
N GLN A 86 -5.23 0.49 22.87
CA GLN A 86 -4.89 1.83 22.39
C GLN A 86 -4.27 2.68 23.49
N LEU A 87 -3.60 3.74 23.08
CA LEU A 87 -3.18 4.84 23.95
C LEU A 87 -3.39 6.18 23.23
N THR A 88 -3.46 7.26 24.00
CA THR A 88 -3.52 8.62 23.48
C THR A 88 -2.68 9.52 24.35
N LEU A 89 -1.93 10.43 23.73
CA LEU A 89 -1.11 11.40 24.44
C LEU A 89 -1.11 12.74 23.73
N GLU A 90 -1.02 13.80 24.53
CA GLU A 90 -0.61 15.11 24.04
C GLU A 90 0.89 15.11 23.74
N LEU A 91 1.28 15.76 22.65
CA LEU A 91 2.67 15.83 22.25
C LEU A 91 3.45 16.75 23.19
N SER A 92 4.52 16.20 23.75
CA SER A 92 5.51 16.91 24.54
C SER A 92 6.83 16.15 24.41
N SER A 93 7.94 16.89 24.35
CA SER A 93 9.27 16.29 24.17
C SER A 93 9.63 15.39 25.36
N GLY A 94 10.32 14.29 25.07
CA GLY A 94 10.78 13.33 26.06
C GLY A 94 10.43 11.89 25.70
N GLU A 95 11.02 10.98 26.48
CA GLU A 95 10.67 9.56 26.45
C GLU A 95 9.44 9.32 27.32
N LYS A 96 8.52 8.50 26.82
CA LYS A 96 7.23 8.23 27.43
C LYS A 96 6.97 6.73 27.41
N GLU A 97 6.69 6.18 28.59
CA GLU A 97 6.10 4.85 28.73
C GLU A 97 4.62 5.02 29.12
N ILE A 98 3.73 4.49 28.28
CA ILE A 98 2.29 4.71 28.40
C ILE A 98 1.56 3.38 28.42
N ARG A 99 0.54 3.26 29.28
CA ARG A 99 -0.30 2.08 29.36
C ARG A 99 -1.15 1.91 28.10
N ILE A 100 -1.18 0.69 27.58
CA ILE A 100 -2.08 0.28 26.51
C ILE A 100 -3.39 -0.16 27.16
N GLU A 101 -4.51 0.42 26.73
CA GLU A 101 -5.84 0.15 27.28
C GLU A 101 -6.76 -0.48 26.25
N ASP A 102 -7.58 -1.43 26.66
CA ASP A 102 -8.70 -1.86 25.82
C ASP A 102 -9.77 -0.75 25.70
N ARG A 103 -10.65 -0.82 24.69
CA ARG A 103 -11.66 0.24 24.44
C ARG A 103 -12.79 0.29 25.46
N VAL A 104 -13.17 -0.86 26.03
CA VAL A 104 -14.45 -1.03 26.71
C VAL A 104 -14.29 -0.93 28.22
N LEU A 105 -13.35 -1.68 28.77
CA LEU A 105 -13.11 -1.85 30.20
C LEU A 105 -11.84 -1.15 30.68
N LYS A 106 -11.07 -0.53 29.77
CA LYS A 106 -9.82 0.19 30.09
C LYS A 106 -8.80 -0.66 30.87
N ARG A 107 -8.83 -1.98 30.68
CA ARG A 107 -7.89 -2.89 31.33
C ARG A 107 -6.49 -2.66 30.76
N ASN A 108 -5.48 -2.95 31.57
CA ASN A 108 -4.10 -2.89 31.13
C ASN A 108 -3.85 -4.02 30.12
N ARG A 109 -3.37 -3.67 28.93
CA ARG A 109 -3.01 -4.60 27.86
C ARG A 109 -1.51 -4.51 27.53
N GLY A 110 -0.71 -3.91 28.41
CA GLY A 110 0.73 -3.74 28.28
C GLY A 110 1.18 -2.29 28.41
N THR A 111 2.47 -2.05 28.21
CA THR A 111 3.05 -0.70 28.09
C THR A 111 3.59 -0.46 26.69
N PHE A 112 3.56 0.79 26.23
CA PHE A 112 4.11 1.24 24.97
C PHE A 112 5.18 2.30 25.24
N LEU A 113 6.38 2.10 24.71
CA LEU A 113 7.52 2.99 24.86
C LEU A 113 7.74 3.77 23.56
N LEU A 114 7.79 5.10 23.67
CA LEU A 114 8.09 5.99 22.55
C LEU A 114 8.86 7.24 23.01
N LYS A 115 9.62 7.83 22.11
CA LYS A 115 10.28 9.13 22.31
C LYS A 115 9.70 10.16 21.36
N VAL A 116 9.38 11.33 21.88
CA VAL A 116 8.95 12.50 21.10
C VAL A 116 10.01 13.58 21.19
N ASP A 117 10.40 14.14 20.06
CA ASP A 117 11.20 15.35 19.97
C ASP A 117 10.42 16.41 19.18
N LEU A 118 10.13 17.55 19.81
CA LEU A 118 9.47 18.71 19.19
C LEU A 118 10.47 19.85 19.02
N PHE A 119 10.46 20.46 17.85
CA PHE A 119 11.26 21.63 17.51
C PHE A 119 10.32 22.71 16.95
N PRO A 120 10.46 24.00 17.30
CA PRO A 120 9.67 25.05 16.63
C PRO A 120 9.85 24.98 15.11
N SER A 121 8.75 25.00 14.35
CA SER A 121 8.83 24.96 12.89
C SER A 121 9.47 26.24 12.37
N THR A 122 10.31 26.09 11.35
CA THR A 122 10.97 27.19 10.64
C THR A 122 10.27 27.54 9.32
N ASP A 123 9.21 26.79 8.95
CA ASP A 123 8.43 27.05 7.73
C ASP A 123 7.53 28.28 7.95
N ALA A 124 7.81 29.35 7.21
CA ALA A 124 7.02 30.59 7.26
C ALA A 124 5.56 30.38 6.80
N GLU A 125 5.28 29.34 6.01
CA GLU A 125 3.95 28.99 5.50
C GLU A 125 3.39 27.74 6.21
N ALA A 126 3.85 27.45 7.44
CA ALA A 126 3.40 26.28 8.20
C ALA A 126 1.87 26.22 8.38
N CYS A 127 1.22 27.38 8.46
CA CYS A 127 -0.24 27.47 8.56
C CYS A 127 -0.98 26.99 7.32
N ASP A 128 -0.39 27.19 6.14
CA ASP A 128 -1.01 26.80 4.87
C ASP A 128 -0.72 25.34 4.53
N ARG A 129 0.29 24.76 5.18
CA ARG A 129 0.73 23.39 4.95
C ARG A 129 0.96 22.63 6.25
N PRO A 130 -0.07 22.45 7.09
CA PRO A 130 0.07 21.71 8.34
C PRO A 130 0.20 20.21 8.08
N TYR A 131 0.82 19.50 9.02
CA TYR A 131 0.98 18.03 8.99
C TYR A 131 1.63 17.52 7.69
N GLN A 132 2.86 17.96 7.41
CA GLN A 132 3.62 17.46 6.27
C GLN A 132 4.44 16.23 6.66
N PHE A 133 4.26 15.11 5.97
CA PHE A 133 5.15 13.97 6.12
C PHE A 133 6.58 14.30 5.66
N ASP A 134 7.56 14.11 6.55
CA ASP A 134 8.98 14.43 6.31
C ASP A 134 9.90 13.19 6.42
N GLY A 135 9.29 12.00 6.47
CA GLY A 135 9.99 10.73 6.37
C GLY A 135 10.06 9.92 7.66
N PRO A 136 10.94 8.90 7.67
CA PRO A 136 11.72 8.43 6.53
C PRO A 136 10.81 7.79 5.45
N ILE A 137 11.25 7.70 4.20
CA ILE A 137 10.43 7.14 3.10
C ILE A 137 10.31 5.64 3.33
N ARG A 138 9.11 5.19 3.70
CA ARG A 138 8.86 3.77 3.95
C ARG A 138 8.18 3.13 2.77
N TYR A 139 8.53 1.89 2.50
CA TYR A 139 7.86 1.08 1.51
C TYR A 139 7.35 -0.23 2.11
N SER A 140 6.28 -0.73 1.52
CA SER A 140 5.85 -2.12 1.65
C SER A 140 5.69 -2.73 0.28
N LEU A 141 6.32 -3.89 0.10
CA LEU A 141 6.20 -4.74 -1.06
C LEU A 141 5.31 -5.91 -0.70
N HIS A 142 4.15 -5.95 -1.32
CA HIS A 142 3.14 -6.95 -1.06
C HIS A 142 3.25 -8.06 -2.10
N TYR A 143 3.57 -9.25 -1.61
CA TYR A 143 3.41 -10.49 -2.35
C TYR A 143 2.11 -11.12 -1.86
N SER A 144 1.24 -11.55 -2.76
CA SER A 144 -0.01 -12.19 -2.36
C SER A 144 0.03 -13.68 -2.69
N PRO A 145 0.40 -14.55 -1.73
CA PRO A 145 0.29 -16.00 -1.86
C PRO A 145 -1.14 -16.45 -2.20
N THR A 146 -2.14 -15.76 -1.65
CA THR A 146 -3.56 -16.01 -1.93
C THR A 146 -3.89 -15.78 -3.40
N VAL A 147 -3.40 -14.69 -3.98
CA VAL A 147 -3.52 -14.44 -5.43
C VAL A 147 -2.72 -15.46 -6.23
N GLY A 148 -1.50 -15.81 -5.82
CA GLY A 148 -0.70 -16.84 -6.48
C GLY A 148 -1.42 -18.20 -6.55
N ARG A 149 -2.00 -18.65 -5.43
CA ARG A 149 -2.80 -19.89 -5.35
C ARG A 149 -4.06 -19.80 -6.22
N LEU A 150 -4.79 -18.68 -6.17
CA LEU A 150 -6.01 -18.49 -6.94
C LEU A 150 -5.75 -18.45 -8.46
N THR A 151 -4.60 -17.91 -8.86
CA THR A 151 -4.21 -17.76 -10.27
C THR A 151 -3.38 -18.92 -10.80
N ARG A 152 -3.00 -19.89 -9.96
CA ARG A 152 -2.04 -20.98 -10.28
C ARG A 152 -0.76 -20.45 -10.93
N ALA A 153 -0.34 -19.27 -10.51
CA ALA A 153 0.84 -18.60 -11.03
C ALA A 153 1.74 -18.22 -9.88
N ASP A 154 3.00 -17.99 -10.19
CA ASP A 154 3.98 -17.58 -9.21
C ASP A 154 3.52 -16.28 -8.51
N SER A 155 3.39 -16.32 -7.19
CA SER A 155 3.02 -15.16 -6.37
C SER A 155 3.92 -13.95 -6.59
N ARG A 156 5.16 -14.18 -7.07
CA ARG A 156 6.16 -13.16 -7.39
C ARG A 156 5.78 -12.30 -8.61
N LEU A 157 4.92 -12.79 -9.50
CA LEU A 157 4.40 -12.03 -10.66
C LEU A 157 3.36 -10.96 -10.26
N TYR A 158 3.01 -10.87 -8.97
CA TYR A 158 1.92 -10.03 -8.47
C TYR A 158 2.38 -9.00 -7.42
N ALA A 159 3.67 -8.68 -7.43
CA ALA A 159 4.24 -7.65 -6.58
C ALA A 159 3.51 -6.31 -6.73
N THR A 160 3.08 -5.75 -5.60
CA THR A 160 2.52 -4.41 -5.53
C THR A 160 3.29 -3.61 -4.49
N TRP A 161 3.70 -2.41 -4.87
CA TRP A 161 4.45 -1.50 -4.02
C TRP A 161 3.52 -0.43 -3.45
N LYS A 162 3.76 -0.07 -2.19
CA LYS A 162 3.23 1.12 -1.53
C LYS A 162 4.39 1.87 -0.91
N ILE A 163 4.59 3.13 -1.28
CA ILE A 163 5.68 3.97 -0.82
C ILE A 163 5.09 5.27 -0.25
N TYR A 164 5.48 5.67 0.95
CA TYR A 164 5.11 6.99 1.49
C TYR A 164 6.14 8.01 1.05
N ILE A 165 5.78 8.85 0.08
CA ILE A 165 6.67 9.86 -0.50
C ILE A 165 6.43 11.22 0.17
N LYS A 166 7.47 12.04 0.25
CA LYS A 166 7.47 13.36 0.86
C LYS A 166 7.00 14.43 -0.11
N GLY A 167 6.50 15.55 0.41
CA GLY A 167 6.28 16.76 -0.40
C GLY A 167 5.04 16.74 -1.32
N ILE A 168 4.13 15.76 -1.22
CA ILE A 168 2.91 15.75 -2.05
C ILE A 168 2.14 17.07 -1.94
N ARG A 169 1.87 17.54 -0.71
CA ARG A 169 1.20 18.82 -0.48
C ARG A 169 2.06 20.04 -0.85
N LEU A 170 3.39 19.92 -0.82
CA LEU A 170 4.29 20.99 -1.26
C LEU A 170 4.11 21.28 -2.76
N PHE A 171 4.04 20.23 -3.60
CA PHE A 171 3.94 20.41 -5.05
C PHE A 171 2.49 20.51 -5.56
N PHE A 172 1.57 19.71 -5.00
CA PHE A 172 0.18 19.66 -5.45
C PHE A 172 -0.78 20.54 -4.62
N GLY A 173 -0.41 20.96 -3.41
CA GLY A 173 -1.32 21.66 -2.49
C GLY A 173 -2.56 20.81 -2.19
N ASP A 174 -3.74 21.41 -2.31
CA ASP A 174 -5.04 20.73 -2.23
C ASP A 174 -5.55 20.21 -3.58
N THR A 175 -4.78 20.37 -4.64
CA THR A 175 -5.18 19.91 -5.97
C THR A 175 -5.34 18.39 -5.98
N VAL A 176 -6.48 17.94 -6.50
CA VAL A 176 -6.81 16.52 -6.73
C VAL A 176 -7.39 16.35 -8.13
N GLN A 177 -7.38 15.12 -8.63
CA GLN A 177 -7.83 14.73 -9.96
C GLN A 177 -9.02 13.78 -9.78
N PRO A 178 -10.26 14.23 -10.06
CA PRO A 178 -11.45 13.41 -9.88
C PRO A 178 -11.47 12.26 -10.89
N TRP A 179 -12.30 11.26 -10.63
CA TRP A 179 -12.56 10.22 -11.62
C TRP A 179 -13.15 10.83 -12.91
N ASN A 180 -12.78 10.25 -14.05
CA ASN A 180 -13.15 10.74 -15.37
C ASN A 180 -14.60 10.35 -15.71
N SER A 181 -15.53 11.29 -15.51
CA SER A 181 -16.95 11.11 -15.84
C SER A 181 -17.24 10.93 -17.32
N ASN A 182 -16.30 11.28 -18.21
CA ASN A 182 -16.44 11.09 -19.65
C ASN A 182 -16.02 9.68 -20.10
N TYR A 183 -15.36 8.89 -19.25
CA TYR A 183 -14.92 7.54 -19.60
C TYR A 183 -15.92 6.46 -19.16
N ASN A 184 -16.38 5.64 -20.12
CA ASN A 184 -17.37 4.58 -19.90
C ASN A 184 -17.01 3.63 -18.75
N LYS A 185 -15.76 3.13 -18.70
CA LYS A 185 -15.36 2.19 -17.64
C LYS A 185 -15.26 2.85 -16.26
N ALA A 186 -14.90 4.14 -16.20
CA ALA A 186 -14.93 4.88 -14.94
C ALA A 186 -16.37 5.09 -14.48
N ARG A 187 -17.28 5.50 -15.38
CA ARG A 187 -18.71 5.60 -15.07
C ARG A 187 -19.27 4.30 -14.50
N SER A 188 -18.96 3.13 -15.06
CA SER A 188 -19.47 1.88 -14.51
C SER A 188 -18.98 1.57 -13.09
N ILE A 189 -17.85 2.13 -12.67
CA ILE A 189 -17.30 1.98 -11.31
C ILE A 189 -17.96 2.97 -10.35
N PHE A 190 -18.11 4.24 -10.75
CA PHE A 190 -18.50 5.32 -9.84
C PHE A 190 -19.97 5.73 -9.94
N GLN A 191 -20.68 5.33 -11.01
CA GLN A 191 -22.03 5.78 -11.31
C GLN A 191 -22.93 4.65 -11.82
N GLY A 192 -24.23 4.75 -11.53
CA GLY A 192 -25.24 3.83 -12.04
C GLY A 192 -25.53 2.64 -11.12
N PRO A 193 -26.54 1.82 -11.50
CA PRO A 193 -27.15 0.84 -10.60
C PRO A 193 -26.21 -0.32 -10.20
N THR A 194 -25.20 -0.63 -11.03
CA THR A 194 -24.25 -1.73 -10.79
C THR A 194 -22.93 -1.28 -10.13
N SER A 195 -22.73 0.03 -9.94
CA SER A 195 -21.48 0.61 -9.43
C SER A 195 -21.07 0.07 -8.06
N LEU A 196 -22.02 -0.13 -7.15
CA LEU A 196 -21.74 -0.68 -5.81
C LEU A 196 -21.19 -2.10 -5.86
N ALA A 197 -21.75 -2.95 -6.73
CA ALA A 197 -21.27 -4.32 -6.91
C ALA A 197 -19.85 -4.34 -7.49
N ILE A 198 -19.59 -3.49 -8.49
CA ILE A 198 -18.26 -3.35 -9.09
C ILE A 198 -17.24 -2.83 -8.06
N ARG A 199 -17.56 -1.78 -7.31
CA ARG A 199 -16.69 -1.26 -6.24
C ARG A 199 -16.43 -2.29 -5.16
N SER A 200 -17.43 -3.08 -4.76
CA SER A 200 -17.24 -4.17 -3.79
C SER A 200 -16.19 -5.20 -4.25
N VAL A 201 -16.18 -5.53 -5.54
CA VAL A 201 -15.16 -6.42 -6.13
C VAL A 201 -13.80 -5.74 -6.09
N ILE A 202 -13.70 -4.48 -6.52
CA ILE A 202 -12.43 -3.74 -6.52
C ILE A 202 -11.88 -3.55 -5.09
N HIS A 203 -12.70 -3.18 -4.11
CA HIS A 203 -12.31 -3.08 -2.70
C HIS A 203 -11.77 -4.40 -2.17
N THR A 204 -12.36 -5.53 -2.58
CA THR A 204 -11.88 -6.86 -2.20
C THR A 204 -10.51 -7.13 -2.82
N GLY A 205 -10.34 -6.84 -4.10
CA GLY A 205 -9.04 -6.94 -4.77
C GLY A 205 -7.98 -6.03 -4.14
N HIS A 206 -8.33 -4.79 -3.79
CA HIS A 206 -7.45 -3.84 -3.13
C HIS A 206 -6.97 -4.39 -1.79
N ARG A 207 -7.89 -4.88 -0.95
CA ARG A 207 -7.55 -5.50 0.32
C ARG A 207 -6.64 -6.70 0.15
N MET A 208 -6.83 -7.51 -0.89
CA MET A 208 -5.96 -8.66 -1.17
C MET A 208 -4.56 -8.25 -1.64
N LEU A 209 -4.44 -7.18 -2.41
CA LEU A 209 -3.15 -6.67 -2.91
C LEU A 209 -2.35 -5.98 -1.82
N TYR A 210 -3.02 -5.21 -0.97
CA TYR A 210 -2.38 -4.46 0.11
C TYR A 210 -2.53 -5.13 1.48
N ALA A 211 -2.98 -6.40 1.50
CA ALA A 211 -3.03 -7.20 2.71
C ALA A 211 -1.64 -7.24 3.34
N ARG A 212 -1.59 -7.03 4.65
CA ARG A 212 -0.40 -7.33 5.43
C ARG A 212 -0.25 -8.85 5.53
N SER A 213 0.98 -9.32 5.40
CA SER A 213 1.35 -10.72 5.51
C SER A 213 2.78 -10.78 6.01
N ALA A 214 3.13 -11.84 6.75
CA ALA A 214 4.51 -12.20 7.07
C ALA A 214 5.41 -12.26 5.81
N ALA A 215 4.84 -12.61 4.67
CA ALA A 215 5.56 -12.66 3.39
C ALA A 215 5.85 -11.28 2.77
N ASN A 216 5.32 -10.18 3.31
CA ASN A 216 5.57 -8.85 2.78
C ASN A 216 6.95 -8.36 3.19
N THR A 217 7.63 -7.68 2.27
CA THR A 217 8.86 -6.96 2.60
C THR A 217 8.50 -5.54 3.02
N PHE A 218 9.03 -5.11 4.17
CA PHE A 218 8.95 -3.73 4.63
C PHE A 218 10.36 -3.15 4.70
N GLY A 219 10.48 -1.86 4.44
CA GLY A 219 11.77 -1.20 4.55
C GLY A 219 11.66 0.31 4.52
N VAL A 220 12.83 0.92 4.65
CA VAL A 220 13.05 2.36 4.58
C VAL A 220 14.00 2.62 3.43
N LEU A 221 13.75 3.69 2.67
CA LEU A 221 14.71 4.23 1.71
C LEU A 221 15.52 5.30 2.44
N ASP A 222 16.72 4.92 2.88
CA ASP A 222 17.63 5.76 3.65
C ASP A 222 18.68 6.43 2.75
N ALA A 223 19.14 5.72 1.73
CA ALA A 223 20.03 6.24 0.70
C ALA A 223 19.26 6.55 -0.60
N PRO A 224 19.67 7.59 -1.36
CA PRO A 224 19.10 7.86 -2.68
C PRO A 224 19.02 6.66 -3.62
N SER A 225 20.02 5.78 -3.58
CA SER A 225 20.12 4.57 -4.43
C SER A 225 19.13 3.46 -4.06
N ASP A 226 18.52 3.48 -2.87
CA ASP A 226 17.66 2.39 -2.40
C ASP A 226 16.43 2.19 -3.29
N ILE A 227 15.96 3.25 -3.94
CA ILE A 227 14.86 3.18 -4.90
C ILE A 227 15.20 2.31 -6.12
N LEU A 228 16.47 2.26 -6.54
CA LEU A 228 16.88 1.42 -7.67
C LEU A 228 16.72 -0.05 -7.31
N HIS A 229 17.13 -0.43 -6.10
CA HIS A 229 16.99 -1.80 -5.58
C HIS A 229 15.52 -2.27 -5.54
N LEU A 230 14.57 -1.37 -5.26
CA LEU A 230 13.13 -1.70 -5.33
C LEU A 230 12.66 -2.11 -6.73
N LEU A 231 13.34 -1.62 -7.77
CA LEU A 231 13.02 -1.86 -9.16
C LEU A 231 13.95 -2.88 -9.83
N HIS A 232 14.93 -3.44 -9.12
CA HIS A 232 15.76 -4.53 -9.65
C HIS A 232 14.92 -5.78 -9.92
N GLY A 233 15.27 -6.52 -10.98
CA GLY A 233 14.70 -7.84 -11.24
C GLY A 233 15.13 -8.78 -10.12
N HIS A 234 14.27 -9.04 -9.14
CA HIS A 234 14.62 -9.92 -8.04
C HIS A 234 14.87 -11.35 -8.59
N ALA A 235 16.13 -11.78 -8.63
CA ALA A 235 16.44 -13.16 -8.28
C ALA A 235 15.93 -13.37 -6.84
N ALA A 236 15.32 -14.51 -6.54
CA ALA A 236 14.74 -14.74 -5.23
C ALA A 236 15.80 -14.58 -4.12
N PRO A 237 15.45 -14.02 -2.95
CA PRO A 237 16.32 -14.12 -1.78
C PRO A 237 16.70 -15.60 -1.57
N GLY A 238 18.00 -15.92 -1.61
CA GLY A 238 18.50 -17.30 -1.48
C GLY A 238 18.78 -18.04 -2.79
N THR A 239 18.72 -17.39 -3.96
CA THR A 239 19.24 -17.94 -5.23
C THR A 239 20.62 -17.41 -5.62
N ASP A 240 21.32 -16.79 -4.66
CA ASP A 240 22.74 -16.44 -4.79
C ASP A 240 23.60 -17.72 -4.72
N THR A 241 23.53 -18.56 -5.75
CA THR A 241 24.63 -19.47 -6.05
C THR A 241 25.79 -18.61 -6.56
N PRO A 242 26.98 -18.64 -5.92
CA PRO A 242 28.13 -17.82 -6.30
C PRO A 242 28.73 -18.13 -7.69
N SER A 243 28.09 -18.99 -8.48
CA SER A 243 28.73 -19.71 -9.58
C SER A 243 28.45 -19.19 -10.98
N ASP A 244 27.75 -18.08 -11.18
CA ASP A 244 27.81 -17.35 -12.45
C ASP A 244 27.58 -15.86 -12.21
N ARG A 245 28.62 -15.05 -12.46
CA ARG A 245 28.51 -13.59 -12.58
C ARG A 245 27.65 -13.28 -13.80
N THR A 246 26.33 -13.39 -13.69
CA THR A 246 25.45 -12.88 -14.73
C THR A 246 25.61 -11.35 -14.73
N PRO A 247 25.91 -10.69 -15.86
CA PRO A 247 26.19 -9.25 -15.89
C PRO A 247 24.96 -8.37 -15.60
N PHE A 248 23.83 -8.96 -15.18
CA PHE A 248 22.52 -8.33 -15.06
C PHE A 248 21.88 -8.47 -13.68
N VAL A 249 22.58 -9.03 -12.68
CA VAL A 249 22.02 -9.29 -11.32
C VAL A 249 21.48 -8.01 -10.67
N HIS A 250 22.06 -6.85 -11.00
CA HIS A 250 21.71 -5.57 -10.40
C HIS A 250 21.00 -4.63 -11.39
N ARG A 251 20.54 -5.14 -12.53
CA ARG A 251 19.88 -4.31 -13.54
C ARG A 251 18.46 -3.99 -13.10
N ILE A 252 18.07 -2.72 -13.25
CA ILE A 252 16.67 -2.34 -13.10
C ILE A 252 15.83 -3.12 -14.10
N LYS A 253 14.74 -3.67 -13.61
CA LYS A 253 13.80 -4.46 -14.38
C LYS A 253 13.19 -3.59 -15.50
N PRO A 254 13.34 -4.00 -16.78
CA PRO A 254 12.62 -3.35 -17.88
C PRO A 254 11.14 -3.73 -17.77
N ALA A 255 10.34 -2.87 -17.19
CA ALA A 255 8.91 -3.09 -16.97
C ALA A 255 8.16 -1.77 -16.99
N LEU A 256 6.90 -1.84 -17.45
CA LEU A 256 5.95 -0.76 -17.27
C LEU A 256 5.20 -0.97 -15.97
N TYR A 257 4.85 0.10 -15.29
CA TYR A 257 4.15 0.10 -14.03
C TYR A 257 2.94 1.01 -14.11
N THR A 258 1.79 0.55 -13.60
CA THR A 258 0.62 1.39 -13.39
C THR A 258 0.71 1.98 -11.99
N TYR A 259 0.51 3.30 -11.83
CA TYR A 259 0.64 3.96 -10.53
C TYR A 259 -0.53 4.89 -10.18
N VAL A 260 -0.68 5.12 -8.87
CA VAL A 260 -1.55 6.13 -8.26
C VAL A 260 -0.79 6.81 -7.12
N ILE A 261 -0.89 8.13 -7.03
CA ILE A 261 -0.60 8.89 -5.81
C ILE A 261 -1.93 9.10 -5.09
N SER A 262 -2.12 8.37 -3.98
CA SER A 262 -3.39 8.34 -3.25
C SER A 262 -3.64 9.65 -2.50
N VAL A 263 -4.91 10.05 -2.40
CA VAL A 263 -5.36 11.14 -1.53
C VAL A 263 -5.67 10.69 -0.11
N ASP A 264 -5.83 9.38 0.12
CA ASP A 264 -6.28 8.84 1.41
C ASP A 264 -5.17 8.86 2.45
N ASP A 265 -3.94 8.58 2.01
CA ASP A 265 -2.78 8.40 2.89
C ASP A 265 -1.46 8.92 2.27
N ASP A 266 -1.56 9.73 1.21
CA ASP A 266 -0.43 10.34 0.52
C ASP A 266 0.66 9.32 0.12
N SER A 267 0.25 8.10 -0.27
CA SER A 267 1.17 7.05 -0.74
C SER A 267 1.22 6.94 -2.27
N PHE A 268 2.43 6.71 -2.79
CA PHE A 268 2.70 6.28 -4.14
C PHE A 268 2.57 4.76 -4.24
N ARG A 269 1.56 4.32 -4.99
CA ARG A 269 1.12 2.93 -5.11
C ARG A 269 1.27 2.48 -6.55
N PHE A 270 1.94 1.36 -6.78
CA PHE A 270 2.11 0.87 -8.15
C PHE A 270 2.28 -0.64 -8.25
N SER A 271 2.10 -1.17 -9.46
CA SER A 271 2.32 -2.57 -9.84
C SER A 271 2.68 -2.68 -11.31
N GLU A 272 3.28 -3.80 -11.74
CA GLU A 272 3.65 -4.02 -13.14
C GLU A 272 2.42 -4.05 -14.05
N THR A 273 2.44 -3.24 -15.11
CA THR A 273 1.39 -3.16 -16.13
C THR A 273 1.37 -4.46 -16.92
N GLY A 274 0.25 -5.19 -16.82
CA GLY A 274 0.05 -6.43 -17.58
C GLY A 274 0.06 -7.68 -16.71
N ALA A 275 0.33 -7.56 -15.39
CA ALA A 275 0.22 -8.68 -14.46
C ALA A 275 -1.15 -9.39 -14.60
N ARG A 276 -1.15 -10.70 -14.89
CA ARG A 276 -2.35 -11.50 -15.24
C ARG A 276 -3.52 -11.37 -14.27
N PHE A 277 -3.22 -11.14 -12.98
CA PHE A 277 -4.24 -10.87 -11.96
C PHE A 277 -4.98 -9.55 -12.20
N LEU A 278 -4.24 -8.51 -12.56
CA LEU A 278 -4.75 -7.15 -12.78
C LEU A 278 -5.44 -6.99 -14.14
N VAL A 279 -5.08 -7.79 -15.14
CA VAL A 279 -5.72 -7.77 -16.47
C VAL A 279 -7.23 -8.08 -16.37
N ASN A 280 -7.63 -8.90 -15.40
CA ASN A 280 -9.02 -9.26 -15.15
C ASN A 280 -9.80 -8.24 -14.28
N MET A 281 -9.20 -7.10 -13.95
CA MET A 281 -9.82 -6.06 -13.11
C MET A 281 -10.53 -5.01 -13.95
N ALA A 282 -11.62 -4.46 -13.43
CA ALA A 282 -12.37 -3.38 -14.08
C ALA A 282 -11.52 -2.12 -14.32
N SER A 283 -10.61 -1.80 -13.40
CA SER A 283 -9.61 -0.75 -13.56
C SER A 283 -8.45 -0.94 -12.57
N LYS A 284 -7.21 -0.89 -13.06
CA LYS A 284 -5.98 -0.96 -12.24
C LYS A 284 -5.81 0.29 -11.38
N HIS A 285 -6.08 1.48 -11.91
CA HIS A 285 -6.01 2.73 -11.15
C HIS A 285 -7.06 2.77 -10.06
N ALA A 286 -8.30 2.34 -10.34
CA ALA A 286 -9.35 2.23 -9.32
C ALA A 286 -8.98 1.21 -8.24
N LEU A 287 -8.30 0.11 -8.62
CA LEU A 287 -7.81 -0.88 -7.69
C LEU A 287 -6.74 -0.30 -6.76
N HIS A 288 -5.74 0.42 -7.26
CA HIS A 288 -4.70 1.04 -6.44
C HIS A 288 -5.25 2.16 -5.54
N SER A 289 -6.22 2.92 -6.04
CA SER A 289 -6.88 4.00 -5.27
C SER A 289 -7.99 3.52 -4.34
N ASN A 290 -8.25 2.21 -4.26
CA ASN A 290 -9.37 1.65 -3.50
C ASN A 290 -10.72 2.31 -3.86
N CYS A 291 -10.95 2.61 -5.14
CA CYS A 291 -12.12 3.34 -5.64
C CYS A 291 -12.33 4.73 -5.01
N ALA A 292 -11.26 5.43 -4.60
CA ALA A 292 -11.37 6.84 -4.22
C ALA A 292 -11.95 7.68 -5.37
N ASP A 293 -12.82 8.64 -5.06
CA ASP A 293 -13.45 9.50 -6.07
C ASP A 293 -12.43 10.47 -6.72
N ALA A 294 -11.24 10.62 -6.14
CA ALA A 294 -10.15 11.39 -6.70
C ALA A 294 -8.78 10.80 -6.30
N VAL A 295 -7.74 11.20 -7.02
CA VAL A 295 -6.33 10.91 -6.72
C VAL A 295 -5.51 12.19 -6.76
N ARG A 296 -4.31 12.22 -6.19
CA ARG A 296 -3.39 13.35 -6.39
C ARG A 296 -2.90 13.36 -7.83
N TYR A 297 -2.51 12.19 -8.31
CA TYR A 297 -2.14 11.93 -9.69
C TYR A 297 -2.16 10.43 -9.99
N SER A 298 -2.13 10.04 -11.26
CA SER A 298 -2.08 8.64 -11.68
C SER A 298 -1.67 8.51 -13.14
N GLY A 299 -1.04 7.40 -13.48
CA GLY A 299 -0.60 7.15 -14.85
C GLY A 299 0.09 5.80 -14.98
N GLU A 300 1.03 5.74 -15.90
CA GLU A 300 2.01 4.68 -16.06
C GLU A 300 3.44 5.27 -15.96
N PHE A 301 4.40 4.43 -15.62
CA PHE A 301 5.82 4.79 -15.65
C PHE A 301 6.67 3.58 -16.03
N HIS A 302 7.88 3.84 -16.53
CA HIS A 302 8.91 2.82 -16.69
C HIS A 302 10.30 3.42 -16.46
N PRO A 303 11.18 2.71 -15.74
CA PRO A 303 12.59 3.06 -15.72
C PRO A 303 13.24 2.69 -17.05
N ARG A 304 14.23 3.47 -17.48
CA ARG A 304 15.06 3.17 -18.65
C ARG A 304 16.49 3.68 -18.46
N PRO A 305 17.49 3.08 -19.12
CA PRO A 305 18.80 3.69 -19.22
C PRO A 305 18.68 5.01 -19.98
N GLU A 306 19.57 5.95 -19.68
CA GLU A 306 19.63 7.25 -20.36
C GLU A 306 19.66 7.07 -21.88
N GLY A 307 18.79 7.81 -22.58
CA GLY A 307 18.63 7.69 -24.03
C GLY A 307 17.71 6.56 -24.53
N GLY A 308 17.31 5.64 -23.64
CA GLY A 308 16.30 4.61 -23.90
C GLY A 308 16.84 3.20 -24.14
N TRP A 309 15.98 2.20 -23.92
CA TRP A 309 16.30 0.78 -24.07
C TRP A 309 16.69 0.38 -25.50
N ASP A 310 16.21 1.11 -26.51
CA ASP A 310 16.54 0.86 -27.93
C ASP A 310 17.98 1.22 -28.29
N LYS A 311 18.64 2.04 -27.47
CA LYS A 311 20.03 2.48 -27.66
C LYS A 311 20.98 1.89 -26.62
N PHE A 312 20.46 1.06 -25.73
CA PHE A 312 21.21 0.54 -24.60
C PHE A 312 22.14 -0.60 -25.02
N SER A 313 23.40 -0.53 -24.59
CA SER A 313 24.37 -1.61 -24.79
C SER A 313 24.41 -2.51 -23.56
N ASP A 314 24.24 -3.82 -23.76
CA ASP A 314 24.34 -4.81 -22.70
C ASP A 314 25.76 -4.96 -22.13
N ASP A 315 26.77 -4.46 -22.84
CA ASP A 315 28.17 -4.45 -22.39
C ASP A 315 28.42 -3.41 -21.27
N MET A 316 27.49 -2.48 -21.06
CA MET A 316 27.57 -1.49 -19.99
C MET A 316 27.33 -2.17 -18.64
N ARG A 317 28.24 -1.95 -17.69
CA ARG A 317 28.08 -2.44 -16.31
C ARG A 317 26.93 -1.70 -15.64
N ASP A 318 26.13 -2.41 -14.84
CA ASP A 318 24.94 -1.84 -14.18
C ASP A 318 25.26 -0.60 -13.31
N GLU A 319 26.45 -0.55 -12.71
CA GLU A 319 26.95 0.59 -11.92
C GLU A 319 27.25 1.85 -12.74
N ASP A 320 27.52 1.70 -14.03
CA ASP A 320 27.81 2.80 -14.95
C ASP A 320 26.54 3.33 -15.64
N VAL A 321 25.40 2.63 -15.48
CA VAL A 321 24.13 3.00 -16.11
C VAL A 321 23.53 4.20 -15.38
N ARG A 322 23.38 5.32 -16.10
CA ARG A 322 22.52 6.42 -15.67
C ARG A 322 21.07 6.07 -15.95
N TRP A 323 20.23 6.22 -14.95
CA TRP A 323 18.82 5.82 -15.02
C TRP A 323 17.88 7.03 -15.17
N GLU A 324 16.94 6.90 -16.09
CA GLU A 324 15.81 7.79 -16.29
C GLU A 324 14.52 7.14 -15.79
N LEU A 325 13.62 7.95 -15.21
CA LEU A 325 12.27 7.55 -14.85
C LEU A 325 11.27 8.26 -15.76
N VAL A 326 10.76 7.56 -16.77
CA VAL A 326 9.71 8.10 -17.64
C VAL A 326 8.36 7.87 -16.96
N ILE A 327 7.60 8.94 -16.72
CA ILE A 327 6.32 8.89 -15.99
C ILE A 327 5.28 9.78 -16.67
N ASP A 328 4.05 9.30 -16.79
CA ASP A 328 3.00 9.95 -17.59
C ASP A 328 1.70 10.23 -16.82
N ASN A 329 0.69 10.76 -17.51
CA ASN A 329 -0.68 10.96 -17.02
C ASN A 329 -1.69 9.95 -17.61
N LYS A 330 -1.24 8.80 -18.07
CA LYS A 330 -2.05 7.77 -18.75
C LYS A 330 -2.94 7.02 -17.75
N SER A 331 -4.07 7.62 -17.41
CA SER A 331 -5.13 6.96 -16.66
C SER A 331 -6.48 7.16 -17.33
N GLY A 332 -7.12 6.09 -17.77
CA GLY A 332 -8.52 6.16 -18.19
C GLY A 332 -9.47 6.49 -17.01
N THR A 333 -9.08 6.14 -15.79
CA THR A 333 -9.95 6.29 -14.61
C THR A 333 -9.99 7.70 -14.07
N TYR A 334 -8.85 8.40 -14.04
CA TYR A 334 -8.75 9.76 -13.49
C TYR A 334 -8.32 10.80 -14.53
N SER A 335 -7.67 10.38 -15.62
CA SER A 335 -7.17 11.23 -16.71
C SER A 335 -6.57 12.56 -16.25
N PRO A 336 -5.50 12.54 -15.42
CA PRO A 336 -4.96 13.75 -14.85
C PRO A 336 -4.54 14.82 -15.87
N ASP A 337 -4.71 16.07 -15.50
CA ASP A 337 -4.36 17.22 -16.32
C ASP A 337 -2.85 17.26 -16.59
N LYS A 338 -2.50 17.31 -17.88
CA LYS A 338 -1.11 17.44 -18.34
C LYS A 338 -0.41 18.69 -17.82
N ALA A 339 -1.16 19.73 -17.46
CA ALA A 339 -0.60 20.95 -16.87
C ALA A 339 0.11 20.70 -15.53
N LEU A 340 -0.16 19.56 -14.88
CA LEU A 340 0.46 19.16 -13.62
C LEU A 340 1.72 18.29 -13.82
N LEU A 341 2.09 17.90 -15.05
CA LEU A 341 3.32 17.12 -15.31
C LEU A 341 4.58 17.80 -14.74
N PRO A 342 4.78 19.13 -14.82
CA PRO A 342 5.95 19.76 -14.18
C PRO A 342 5.98 19.59 -12.66
N LYS A 343 4.82 19.62 -11.99
CA LYS A 343 4.72 19.38 -10.54
C LYS A 343 5.01 17.92 -10.18
N LEU A 344 4.54 17.00 -11.01
CA LEU A 344 4.87 15.58 -10.88
C LEU A 344 6.38 15.34 -11.02
N LYS A 345 7.04 15.97 -12.01
CA LYS A 345 8.49 15.90 -12.20
C LYS A 345 9.23 16.32 -10.93
N GLN A 346 8.90 17.50 -10.40
CA GLN A 346 9.50 18.02 -9.17
C GLN A 346 9.26 17.10 -7.96
N LEU A 347 8.05 16.57 -7.79
CA LEU A 347 7.75 15.61 -6.72
C LEU A 347 8.59 14.34 -6.82
N MET A 348 8.75 13.79 -8.01
CA MET A 348 9.53 12.57 -8.22
C MET A 348 11.03 12.82 -8.05
N GLU A 349 11.56 13.94 -8.54
CA GLU A 349 12.97 14.33 -8.34
C GLU A 349 13.27 14.60 -6.86
N TYR A 350 12.32 15.19 -6.13
CA TYR A 350 12.45 15.43 -4.70
C TYR A 350 12.57 14.13 -3.88
N ASN A 351 11.89 13.06 -4.31
CA ASN A 351 11.90 11.78 -3.60
C ASN A 351 12.92 10.78 -4.12
N PHE A 352 13.23 10.83 -5.42
CA PHE A 352 14.07 9.86 -6.13
C PHE A 352 15.17 10.56 -6.92
N PRO A 353 16.09 11.28 -6.24
CA PRO A 353 17.09 12.13 -6.89
C PRO A 353 18.13 11.36 -7.70
N THR A 354 18.18 10.03 -7.58
CA THR A 354 19.03 9.15 -8.39
C THR A 354 18.52 8.99 -9.83
N PHE A 355 17.24 9.23 -10.09
CA PHE A 355 16.68 9.21 -11.44
C PHE A 355 16.70 10.60 -12.07
N THR A 356 17.01 10.65 -13.37
CA THR A 356 16.57 11.77 -14.20
C THR A 356 15.10 11.56 -14.54
N VAL A 357 14.19 12.39 -14.02
CA VAL A 357 12.76 12.21 -14.25
C VAL A 357 12.33 12.85 -15.57
N ILE A 358 11.59 12.10 -16.39
CA ILE A 358 11.04 12.58 -17.65
C ILE A 358 9.52 12.44 -17.60
N THR A 359 8.82 13.56 -17.68
CA THR A 359 7.35 13.57 -17.69
C THR A 359 6.82 13.77 -19.10
N LEU A 360 5.97 12.87 -19.56
CA LEU A 360 5.37 12.93 -20.90
C LEU A 360 3.85 12.88 -20.81
N ASP A 361 3.17 13.60 -21.70
CA ASP A 361 1.72 13.43 -21.86
C ASP A 361 1.43 12.09 -22.51
N TYR A 362 0.33 11.45 -22.13
CA TYR A 362 -0.03 10.12 -22.65
C TYR A 362 -0.26 10.08 -24.19
N ARG A 363 -0.39 11.25 -24.83
CA ARG A 363 -0.51 11.40 -26.29
C ARG A 363 0.82 11.70 -26.97
N ASP A 364 1.90 11.84 -26.22
CA ASP A 364 3.23 12.09 -26.78
C ASP A 364 3.76 10.85 -27.50
N SER A 365 4.23 11.02 -28.74
CA SER A 365 4.83 9.93 -29.52
C SER A 365 6.11 9.37 -28.91
N GLU A 366 6.87 10.19 -28.18
CA GLU A 366 8.10 9.75 -27.49
C GLU A 366 7.76 8.77 -26.35
N LEU A 367 6.63 8.96 -25.67
CA LEU A 367 6.17 8.03 -24.64
C LEU A 367 5.89 6.66 -25.26
N ALA A 368 5.13 6.63 -26.36
CA ALA A 368 4.82 5.39 -27.08
C ALA A 368 6.11 4.67 -27.52
N ARG A 369 7.03 5.39 -28.16
CA ARG A 369 8.34 4.86 -28.58
C ARG A 369 9.11 4.28 -27.38
N SER A 370 9.17 5.01 -26.27
CA SER A 370 9.93 4.58 -25.10
C SER A 370 9.31 3.36 -24.41
N SER A 371 7.98 3.29 -24.34
CA SER A 371 7.27 2.14 -23.78
C SER A 371 7.44 0.90 -24.65
N GLU A 372 7.37 1.04 -25.97
CA GLU A 372 7.62 -0.04 -26.93
C GLU A 372 9.06 -0.56 -26.83
N ALA A 373 10.05 0.33 -26.73
CA ALA A 373 11.45 -0.05 -26.53
C ALA A 373 11.66 -0.82 -25.21
N CYS A 374 11.01 -0.38 -24.12
CA CYS A 374 11.05 -1.07 -22.84
C CYS A 374 10.47 -2.49 -22.93
N LEU A 375 9.31 -2.64 -23.59
CA LEU A 375 8.65 -3.93 -23.79
C LEU A 375 9.49 -4.86 -24.67
N ALA A 376 10.01 -4.36 -25.80
CA ALA A 376 10.85 -5.14 -26.71
C ALA A 376 12.11 -5.67 -26.00
N TYR A 377 12.78 -4.81 -25.23
CA TYR A 377 13.94 -5.22 -24.44
C TYR A 377 13.55 -6.26 -23.38
N ALA A 378 12.46 -6.04 -22.64
CA ALA A 378 11.95 -6.98 -21.64
C ALA A 378 11.65 -8.37 -22.24
N THR A 379 10.97 -8.43 -23.39
CA THR A 379 10.68 -9.69 -24.10
C THR A 379 11.95 -10.39 -24.55
N SER A 380 12.93 -9.65 -25.09
CA SER A 380 14.18 -10.25 -25.59
C SER A 380 15.08 -10.82 -24.49
N LYS A 381 15.05 -10.26 -23.28
CA LYS A 381 15.99 -10.60 -22.19
C LYS A 381 15.39 -11.36 -21.02
N ARG A 382 14.11 -11.15 -20.69
CA ARG A 382 13.48 -11.81 -19.52
C ARG A 382 12.78 -13.13 -19.83
N GLY A 383 12.72 -13.54 -21.10
CA GLY A 383 11.95 -14.74 -21.50
C GLY A 383 10.46 -14.64 -21.15
N VAL A 384 9.94 -13.42 -20.99
CA VAL A 384 8.52 -13.18 -20.74
C VAL A 384 7.78 -13.47 -22.02
N ASN A 385 6.87 -14.45 -21.98
CA ASN A 385 6.04 -14.78 -23.13
C ASN A 385 5.20 -13.51 -23.49
N PRO A 386 5.22 -13.02 -24.74
CA PRO A 386 4.45 -11.85 -25.17
C PRO A 386 2.96 -11.90 -24.80
N GLU A 387 2.41 -13.10 -24.67
CA GLU A 387 1.03 -13.35 -24.22
C GLU A 387 0.77 -12.98 -22.74
N GLU A 388 1.81 -12.84 -21.92
CA GLU A 388 1.71 -12.42 -20.52
C GLU A 388 1.74 -10.89 -20.35
N LEU A 389 2.21 -10.16 -21.35
CA LEU A 389 2.29 -8.69 -21.37
C LEU A 389 1.13 -8.06 -22.13
N THR A 390 0.44 -8.83 -22.97
CA THR A 390 -0.72 -8.37 -23.73
C THR A 390 -2.02 -8.61 -22.94
N PRO A 391 -2.88 -7.60 -22.79
CA PRO A 391 -4.20 -7.82 -22.21
C PRO A 391 -5.02 -8.69 -23.17
N GLN A 392 -5.16 -9.99 -22.88
CA GLN A 392 -6.11 -10.82 -23.63
C GLN A 392 -7.52 -10.25 -23.47
N THR A 393 -8.23 -10.09 -24.59
CA THR A 393 -9.65 -9.77 -24.61
C THR A 393 -10.39 -10.82 -23.78
N PRO A 394 -11.24 -10.43 -22.81
CA PRO A 394 -11.93 -11.40 -21.99
C PRO A 394 -12.80 -12.31 -22.88
N SER A 395 -12.59 -13.62 -22.78
CA SER A 395 -13.60 -14.59 -23.21
C SER A 395 -14.87 -14.32 -22.38
N LEU A 396 -16.00 -14.16 -23.06
CA LEU A 396 -17.26 -13.61 -22.54
C LEU A 396 -17.96 -14.44 -21.44
N GLU A 397 -17.36 -15.51 -20.91
CA GLU A 397 -18.08 -16.48 -20.06
C GLU A 397 -17.36 -16.97 -18.80
N LYS A 398 -16.23 -16.38 -18.37
CA LYS A 398 -15.55 -16.82 -17.13
C LYS A 398 -15.66 -15.77 -16.02
N GLU A 399 -16.23 -16.17 -14.88
CA GLU A 399 -16.20 -15.38 -13.64
C GLU A 399 -14.78 -14.82 -13.39
N SER A 400 -14.67 -13.52 -13.12
CA SER A 400 -13.38 -12.93 -12.81
C SER A 400 -12.78 -13.57 -11.55
N LEU A 401 -11.46 -13.67 -11.48
CA LEU A 401 -10.76 -14.24 -10.33
C LEU A 401 -11.17 -13.56 -9.02
N VAL A 402 -11.39 -12.25 -9.02
CA VAL A 402 -11.86 -11.53 -7.83
C VAL A 402 -13.28 -11.88 -7.47
N GLN A 403 -14.14 -12.19 -8.45
CA GLN A 403 -15.50 -12.65 -8.19
C GLN A 403 -15.50 -14.04 -7.55
N ARG A 404 -14.62 -14.94 -8.00
CA ARG A 404 -14.37 -16.24 -7.35
C ARG A 404 -13.84 -16.06 -5.93
N ALA A 405 -12.89 -15.14 -5.73
CA ALA A 405 -12.33 -14.82 -4.42
C ALA A 405 -13.38 -14.18 -3.49
N SER A 406 -14.19 -13.26 -3.99
CA SER A 406 -15.28 -12.61 -3.26
C SER A 406 -16.36 -13.62 -2.85
N ASN A 407 -16.69 -14.56 -3.72
CA ASN A 407 -17.61 -15.66 -3.43
C ASN A 407 -17.03 -16.60 -2.36
N HIS A 408 -15.72 -16.89 -2.41
CA HIS A 408 -15.03 -17.67 -1.39
C HIS A 408 -15.02 -16.98 -0.02
N LEU A 409 -14.79 -15.66 0.01
CA LEU A 409 -14.86 -14.84 1.23
C LEU A 409 -16.28 -14.79 1.82
N ARG A 410 -17.31 -14.67 0.97
CA ARG A 410 -18.72 -14.70 1.39
C ARG A 410 -19.09 -16.03 2.05
N LYS A 411 -18.62 -17.16 1.51
CA LYS A 411 -18.86 -18.49 2.08
C LYS A 411 -18.25 -18.66 3.48
N HIS A 412 -17.01 -18.19 3.69
CA HIS A 412 -16.40 -18.24 5.02
C HIS A 412 -17.10 -17.34 6.05
N ARG A 413 -17.62 -16.19 5.63
CA ARG A 413 -18.39 -15.30 6.51
C ARG A 413 -19.72 -15.91 6.96
N GLY A 414 -20.36 -16.69 6.08
CA GLY A 414 -21.58 -17.44 6.40
C GLY A 414 -21.34 -18.63 7.34
N SER A 415 -20.18 -19.30 7.21
CA SER A 415 -19.79 -20.39 8.11
C SER A 415 -19.57 -19.91 9.55
N LYS A 416 -18.91 -18.75 9.72
CA LYS A 416 -18.61 -18.19 11.04
C LYS A 416 -19.85 -17.66 11.76
N ALA A 417 -20.80 -17.06 11.03
CA ALA A 417 -22.08 -16.63 11.59
C ALA A 417 -22.99 -17.80 12.02
N ALA A 418 -22.76 -19.00 11.49
CA ALA A 418 -23.46 -20.22 11.90
C ALA A 418 -22.81 -20.92 13.11
N GLU A 419 -21.52 -20.67 13.36
CA GLU A 419 -20.81 -21.17 14.56
C GLU A 419 -21.03 -20.28 15.79
N ASP A 420 -21.33 -18.98 15.60
CA ASP A 420 -21.62 -18.02 16.68
C ASP A 420 -23.11 -17.96 17.08
N ALA A 421 -23.97 -18.79 16.48
CA ALA A 421 -25.37 -18.92 16.89
C ALA A 421 -25.51 -20.10 17.85
N GLU A 422 -25.46 -19.84 19.16
CA GLU A 422 -25.86 -20.84 20.15
C GLU A 422 -27.31 -21.28 19.91
N PRO A 423 -27.64 -22.57 20.08
CA PRO A 423 -29.02 -23.03 20.00
C PRO A 423 -29.78 -22.51 21.23
N ASP A 424 -30.87 -21.77 20.98
CA ASP A 424 -31.85 -21.41 22.01
C ASP A 424 -32.24 -22.67 22.80
N SER A 425 -31.82 -22.74 24.06
CA SER A 425 -32.27 -23.75 25.00
C SER A 425 -33.74 -23.50 25.33
N GLU A 426 -34.61 -24.42 24.90
CA GLU A 426 -36.01 -24.48 25.28
C GLU A 426 -36.15 -24.52 26.81
N ASP A 427 -36.68 -23.43 27.37
CA ASP A 427 -37.06 -23.27 28.76
C ASP A 427 -38.33 -24.10 29.03
N GLN A 428 -38.17 -25.29 29.60
CA GLN A 428 -39.28 -26.08 30.15
C GLN A 428 -39.69 -25.49 31.49
N GLY A 429 -40.69 -24.61 31.46
CA GLY A 429 -41.35 -24.08 32.66
C GLY A 429 -42.09 -25.18 33.45
N PRO A 430 -42.28 -24.99 34.77
CA PRO A 430 -42.86 -26.02 35.63
C PRO A 430 -44.38 -26.09 35.46
N THR A 431 -44.88 -27.31 35.29
CA THR A 431 -46.31 -27.66 35.29
C THR A 431 -46.95 -27.38 36.64
N CYS A 432 -47.95 -26.49 36.66
CA CYS A 432 -48.83 -26.27 37.80
C CYS A 432 -50.18 -26.95 37.53
N SER A 433 -50.56 -27.84 38.44
CA SER A 433 -51.81 -28.60 38.50
C SER A 433 -53.01 -27.72 38.84
N TYR A 434 -54.13 -27.87 38.12
CA TYR A 434 -55.46 -27.56 38.65
C TYR A 434 -56.49 -28.58 38.15
N GLU A 435 -57.04 -29.33 39.11
CA GLU A 435 -58.29 -30.07 39.01
C GLU A 435 -59.49 -29.12 39.14
N HIS A 436 -60.53 -29.36 38.35
CA HIS A 436 -61.96 -29.29 38.70
C HIS A 436 -62.75 -29.68 37.44
N THR A 437 -63.50 -30.79 37.40
CA THR A 437 -64.96 -30.88 37.71
C THR A 437 -65.69 -29.62 37.22
N GLU A 438 -66.51 -29.62 36.17
CA GLU A 438 -67.57 -30.54 35.72
C GLU A 438 -67.73 -30.48 34.19
#